data_AF-A0A1E1KZ49-F1
#
_entry.id   AF-A0A1E1KZ49-F1
#
_cell.length_a   1.000
_cell.length_b   1.000
_cell.length_c   1.000
_cell.angle_alpha   90.00
_cell.angle_beta   90.00
_cell.angle_gamma   90.00
#
_symmetry.space_group_name_H-M   'P 1'
#
loop_
_entity.id
_entity.type
_entity.pdbx_description
1 polymer ?
#
loop_
_entity_poly.entity_id
_entity_poly.type
_entity_poly.pdbx_seq_one_letter_code
_entity_poly.pdbx_strand_id
1 'polypeptide(L)'
;MHLNVLHSLPLITTFLALQIQARDVPANIQTLYNNIKKAGSCSRKLATGFYLKDAPPATYSYCGDHLSEGVVYLQGTGGKLADMDIDCDGIQNGPASDGRCGKSSDTQAHTSFEDTVKGYNKGAQGLDAYIHTYVVFGNVGSNAGFVNYDPRKDGVRELGLIAAVCGNGKMFYGVWGDENGDDGPRAVIGEASISMATLCYGKSAVDGNTGHDEADVLYLAFTGADAVPGANGASWGAKNAVDFENSLGALGDKLVKRLAGGGATPTTTLETSTTSKATTTTASPPGATCQACTWTGHCAGAACASGDDCDGNLVCTGGKCGGCTWEGHCLCAACSTGDDCADDLVCKSGKCSKA
;
A
#
# COMPACT_ATOMS: atom_id res chain seq x y z
N MET A 1 6.06 29.30 -67.25
CA MET A 1 6.20 28.02 -66.50
C MET A 1 7.01 28.31 -65.25
N HIS A 2 6.36 28.44 -64.09
CA HIS A 2 7.03 28.52 -62.78
C HIS A 2 6.61 27.28 -61.99
N LEU A 3 7.56 26.40 -61.71
CA LEU A 3 7.39 25.21 -60.90
C LEU A 3 7.67 25.60 -59.44
N ASN A 4 6.63 25.62 -58.61
CA ASN A 4 6.78 25.73 -57.16
C ASN A 4 7.18 24.35 -56.59
N VAL A 5 8.40 24.26 -56.07
CA VAL A 5 8.87 23.10 -55.31
C VAL A 5 8.48 23.29 -53.84
N LEU A 6 7.38 22.66 -53.42
CA LEU A 6 7.07 22.53 -51.99
C LEU A 6 8.08 21.58 -51.35
N HIS A 7 8.89 22.10 -50.44
CA HIS A 7 9.73 21.30 -49.56
C HIS A 7 8.87 20.78 -48.40
N SER A 8 8.57 19.48 -48.42
CA SER A 8 7.96 18.78 -47.28
C SER A 8 9.01 18.59 -46.18
N LEU A 9 8.87 19.32 -45.07
CA LEU A 9 9.63 19.04 -43.84
C LEU A 9 9.09 17.75 -43.18
N PRO A 10 9.92 16.75 -42.89
CA PRO A 10 9.49 15.61 -42.10
C PRO A 10 9.32 16.04 -40.63
N LEU A 11 8.09 15.94 -40.13
CA LEU A 11 7.76 16.11 -38.72
C LEU A 11 8.31 14.89 -37.96
N ILE A 12 9.44 15.04 -37.28
CA ILE A 12 10.01 13.99 -36.42
C ILE A 12 9.19 13.99 -35.11
N THR A 13 8.13 13.19 -35.07
CA THR A 13 7.44 12.84 -33.81
C THR A 13 8.38 11.99 -32.96
N THR A 14 9.01 12.63 -31.98
CA THR A 14 9.74 11.94 -30.91
C THR A 14 8.72 11.24 -30.01
N PHE A 15 8.53 9.94 -30.21
CA PHE A 15 7.85 9.11 -29.24
C PHE A 15 8.72 9.04 -27.98
N LEU A 16 8.34 9.79 -26.95
CA LEU A 16 8.86 9.59 -25.61
C LEU A 16 8.29 8.25 -25.13
N ALA A 17 9.00 7.16 -25.38
CA ALA A 17 8.69 5.88 -24.76
C ALA A 17 8.78 6.10 -23.25
N LEU A 18 7.64 6.10 -22.55
CA LEU A 18 7.60 5.95 -21.10
C LEU A 18 8.26 4.61 -20.79
N GLN A 19 9.55 4.67 -20.51
CA GLN A 19 10.34 3.53 -20.07
C GLN A 19 9.74 3.10 -18.73
N ILE A 20 9.08 1.95 -18.75
CA ILE A 20 8.55 1.23 -17.59
C ILE A 20 9.63 1.24 -16.50
N GLN A 21 9.47 2.07 -15.48
CA GLN A 21 10.29 1.93 -14.29
C GLN A 21 9.61 0.87 -13.44
N ALA A 22 9.91 -0.41 -13.70
CA ALA A 22 9.63 -1.45 -12.72
C ALA A 22 10.25 -1.00 -11.40
N ARG A 23 9.46 -0.84 -10.34
CA ARG A 23 9.96 -0.25 -9.10
C ARG A 23 11.05 -1.16 -8.55
N ASP A 24 12.22 -0.59 -8.32
CA ASP A 24 13.23 -1.26 -7.53
C ASP A 24 12.70 -1.43 -6.11
N VAL A 25 13.03 -2.56 -5.49
CA VAL A 25 12.65 -2.82 -4.10
C VAL A 25 13.34 -1.79 -3.20
N PRO A 26 12.60 -0.94 -2.46
CA PRO A 26 13.21 0.03 -1.56
C PRO A 26 14.07 -0.65 -0.50
N ALA A 27 15.18 -0.02 -0.09
CA ALA A 27 16.17 -0.65 0.78
C ALA A 27 15.60 -1.17 2.12
N ASN A 28 14.62 -0.48 2.69
CA ASN A 28 13.93 -0.93 3.91
C ASN A 28 13.09 -2.19 3.66
N ILE A 29 12.41 -2.28 2.51
CA ILE A 29 11.65 -3.48 2.11
C ILE A 29 12.59 -4.63 1.77
N GLN A 30 13.70 -4.36 1.09
CA GLN A 30 14.71 -5.39 0.81
C GLN A 30 15.30 -5.96 2.10
N THR A 31 15.52 -5.10 3.10
CA THR A 31 15.98 -5.51 4.42
C THR A 31 14.92 -6.36 5.13
N LEU A 32 13.66 -5.93 5.11
CA LEU A 32 12.53 -6.69 5.68
C LEU A 32 12.41 -8.07 5.02
N TYR A 33 12.43 -8.14 3.68
CA TYR A 33 12.43 -9.38 2.90
C TYR A 33 13.53 -10.34 3.36
N ASN A 34 14.76 -9.85 3.48
CA ASN A 34 15.90 -10.66 3.92
C ASN A 34 15.75 -11.12 5.38
N ASN A 35 15.24 -10.26 6.26
CA ASN A 35 15.01 -10.58 7.67
C ASN A 35 13.93 -11.64 7.85
N ILE A 36 12.81 -11.54 7.12
CA ILE A 36 11.74 -12.54 7.11
C ILE A 36 12.32 -13.89 6.68
N LYS A 37 13.04 -13.96 5.56
CA LYS A 37 13.67 -15.21 5.09
C LYS A 37 14.65 -15.78 6.12
N LYS A 38 15.49 -14.92 6.70
CA LYS A 38 16.48 -15.31 7.72
C LYS A 38 15.82 -15.84 9.00
N ALA A 39 14.66 -15.30 9.40
CA ALA A 39 13.93 -15.75 10.57
C ALA A 39 13.46 -17.21 10.43
N GLY A 40 13.33 -17.72 9.21
CA GLY A 40 12.97 -19.11 8.94
C GLY A 40 11.47 -19.39 9.07
N SER A 41 10.80 -18.79 10.04
CA SER A 41 9.35 -18.79 10.18
C SER A 41 8.92 -17.63 11.07
N CYS A 42 7.72 -17.12 10.86
CA CYS A 42 7.20 -16.07 11.71
C CYS A 42 6.89 -16.57 13.13
N SER A 43 7.10 -15.71 14.12
CA SER A 43 6.90 -16.01 15.53
C SER A 43 5.42 -15.86 15.93
N ARG A 44 4.77 -14.81 15.43
CA ARG A 44 3.35 -14.53 15.59
C ARG A 44 2.59 -14.99 14.36
N LYS A 45 2.09 -16.22 14.41
CA LYS A 45 1.18 -16.79 13.40
C LYS A 45 -0.24 -16.36 13.72
N LEU A 46 -0.88 -15.64 12.80
CA LEU A 46 -2.28 -15.23 12.90
C LEU A 46 -3.19 -16.39 12.47
N ALA A 47 -2.79 -17.10 11.43
CA ALA A 47 -3.35 -18.38 11.02
C ALA A 47 -2.26 -19.26 10.36
N THR A 48 -2.40 -20.57 10.43
CA THR A 48 -1.45 -21.56 9.90
C THR A 48 -2.19 -22.75 9.30
N GLY A 49 -1.50 -23.56 8.51
CA GLY A 49 -2.08 -24.74 7.88
C GLY A 49 -2.45 -24.51 6.42
N PHE A 50 -1.85 -23.50 5.80
CA PHE A 50 -2.01 -23.20 4.38
C PHE A 50 -0.95 -23.91 3.56
N TYR A 51 -1.28 -24.14 2.31
CA TYR A 51 -0.43 -24.79 1.32
C TYR A 51 0.09 -23.74 0.33
N LEU A 52 1.26 -24.01 -0.23
CA LEU A 52 1.73 -23.35 -1.43
C LEU A 52 1.22 -24.21 -2.58
N LYS A 53 0.31 -23.68 -3.41
CA LYS A 53 -0.52 -24.51 -4.31
C LYS A 53 -1.18 -25.66 -3.54
N ASP A 54 -1.40 -26.78 -4.21
CA ASP A 54 -1.88 -28.02 -3.63
C ASP A 54 -0.79 -28.92 -3.05
N ALA A 55 0.46 -28.42 -2.94
CA ALA A 55 1.62 -29.22 -2.59
C ALA A 55 1.78 -29.36 -1.06
N PRO A 56 1.69 -30.57 -0.49
CA PRO A 56 1.99 -30.78 0.93
C PRO A 56 3.49 -30.55 1.21
N PRO A 57 3.87 -30.16 2.44
CA PRO A 57 3.02 -29.98 3.62
C PRO A 57 2.39 -28.58 3.77
N ALA A 58 1.36 -28.49 4.62
CA ALA A 58 0.64 -27.27 5.01
C ALA A 58 1.48 -26.35 5.93
N THR A 59 2.62 -25.85 5.45
CA THR A 59 3.61 -25.13 6.27
C THR A 59 3.52 -23.61 6.21
N TYR A 60 2.51 -23.05 5.56
CA TYR A 60 2.38 -21.61 5.37
C TYR A 60 1.44 -20.97 6.39
N SER A 61 1.68 -19.69 6.64
CA SER A 61 0.99 -18.89 7.65
C SER A 61 0.78 -17.45 7.20
N TYR A 62 -0.33 -16.87 7.65
CA TYR A 62 -0.47 -15.41 7.76
C TYR A 62 0.26 -14.97 9.04
N CYS A 63 1.15 -14.02 8.90
CA CYS A 63 2.13 -13.65 9.90
C CYS A 63 1.93 -12.21 10.36
N GLY A 64 1.97 -12.02 11.68
CA GLY A 64 1.72 -10.75 12.35
C GLY A 64 2.92 -10.17 13.08
N ASP A 65 4.14 -10.64 12.78
CA ASP A 65 5.37 -10.15 13.42
C ASP A 65 5.55 -8.63 13.25
N HIS A 66 5.01 -8.08 12.15
CA HIS A 66 5.10 -6.67 11.79
C HIS A 66 3.75 -5.92 11.88
N LEU A 67 2.78 -6.44 12.66
CA LEU A 67 1.50 -5.76 12.87
C LEU A 67 1.64 -4.39 13.52
N SER A 68 2.60 -4.21 14.43
CA SER A 68 2.89 -2.90 15.04
C SER A 68 3.48 -1.90 14.04
N GLU A 69 4.08 -2.40 12.95
CA GLU A 69 4.57 -1.59 11.82
C GLU A 69 3.51 -1.44 10.73
N GLY A 70 2.35 -2.07 10.92
CA GLY A 70 1.17 -1.91 10.10
C GLY A 70 1.04 -2.89 8.94
N VAL A 71 1.66 -4.08 9.00
CA VAL A 71 1.52 -5.09 7.95
C VAL A 71 1.28 -6.52 8.45
N VAL A 72 0.52 -7.26 7.65
CA VAL A 72 0.41 -8.73 7.66
C VAL A 72 1.14 -9.27 6.43
N TYR A 73 1.79 -10.41 6.54
CA TYR A 73 2.52 -11.02 5.42
C TYR A 73 2.38 -12.54 5.40
N LEU A 74 2.75 -13.16 4.27
CA LEU A 74 2.74 -14.61 4.10
C LEU A 74 4.15 -15.18 4.29
N GLN A 75 4.27 -16.28 5.03
CA GLN A 75 5.53 -16.98 5.18
C GLN A 75 5.34 -18.48 5.44
N GLY A 76 6.20 -19.28 4.81
CA GLY A 76 6.37 -20.71 5.08
C GLY A 76 7.56 -21.02 5.99
N THR A 77 7.68 -22.27 6.41
CA THR A 77 8.84 -22.72 7.21
C THR A 77 10.13 -22.74 6.37
N GLY A 78 11.28 -22.67 7.05
CA GLY A 78 12.59 -22.69 6.40
C GLY A 78 12.94 -21.43 5.60
N GLY A 79 12.25 -20.31 5.87
CA GLY A 79 12.50 -19.02 5.23
C GLY A 79 11.86 -18.90 3.85
N LYS A 80 10.98 -19.85 3.50
CA LYS A 80 10.19 -19.80 2.27
C LYS A 80 9.14 -18.70 2.36
N LEU A 81 8.95 -18.02 1.24
CA LEU A 81 7.87 -17.06 1.06
C LEU A 81 6.75 -17.70 0.22
N ALA A 82 5.77 -16.91 -0.20
CA ALA A 82 4.76 -17.41 -1.11
C ALA A 82 5.32 -17.52 -2.55
N ASP A 83 4.51 -18.08 -3.43
CA ASP A 83 4.68 -18.10 -4.87
C ASP A 83 3.75 -17.04 -5.48
N MET A 84 3.54 -17.09 -6.79
CA MET A 84 2.55 -16.25 -7.45
C MET A 84 1.76 -17.09 -8.46
N ASP A 85 0.71 -17.73 -7.97
CA ASP A 85 -0.35 -18.30 -8.80
C ASP A 85 -1.21 -17.20 -9.43
N ILE A 86 -1.94 -17.57 -10.49
CA ILE A 86 -2.66 -16.63 -11.33
C ILE A 86 -4.15 -16.68 -11.02
N ASP A 87 -4.63 -15.59 -10.47
CA ASP A 87 -6.04 -15.29 -10.36
C ASP A 87 -6.51 -14.60 -11.64
N CYS A 88 -7.58 -15.13 -12.22
CA CYS A 88 -8.23 -14.60 -13.40
C CYS A 88 -9.66 -14.13 -13.09
N ASP A 89 -10.04 -13.97 -11.83
CA ASP A 89 -11.40 -13.66 -11.44
C ASP A 89 -11.79 -12.21 -11.74
N GLY A 90 -13.10 -11.96 -11.81
CA GLY A 90 -13.66 -10.70 -12.24
C GLY A 90 -13.76 -10.56 -13.76
N ILE A 91 -13.48 -9.36 -14.27
CA ILE A 91 -13.65 -9.03 -15.68
C ILE A 91 -12.48 -9.60 -16.50
N GLN A 92 -12.77 -10.60 -17.34
CA GLN A 92 -11.76 -11.31 -18.15
C GLN A 92 -11.85 -11.05 -19.65
N ASN A 93 -13.00 -10.55 -20.13
CA ASN A 93 -13.28 -10.34 -21.55
C ASN A 93 -13.36 -8.83 -21.90
N GLY A 94 -12.67 -8.01 -21.11
CA GLY A 94 -12.55 -6.57 -21.34
C GLY A 94 -11.58 -6.23 -22.49
N PRO A 95 -11.50 -4.94 -22.88
CA PRO A 95 -10.63 -4.49 -23.98
C PRO A 95 -9.12 -4.77 -23.78
N ALA A 96 -8.68 -4.97 -22.54
CA ALA A 96 -7.29 -5.31 -22.22
C ALA A 96 -6.99 -6.82 -22.29
N SER A 97 -8.03 -7.64 -22.46
CA SER A 97 -7.89 -9.10 -22.54
C SER A 97 -7.04 -9.50 -23.73
N ASP A 98 -6.04 -10.33 -23.48
CA ASP A 98 -5.21 -10.95 -24.51
C ASP A 98 -5.38 -12.47 -24.59
N GLY A 99 -6.42 -13.00 -23.92
CA GLY A 99 -6.84 -14.40 -23.98
C GLY A 99 -6.06 -15.35 -23.06
N ARG A 100 -5.07 -14.89 -22.32
CA ARG A 100 -4.24 -15.76 -21.45
C ARG A 100 -5.00 -16.38 -20.29
N CYS A 101 -6.00 -15.69 -19.73
CA CYS A 101 -6.92 -16.28 -18.74
C CYS A 101 -7.77 -17.41 -19.31
N GLY A 102 -7.96 -17.51 -20.63
CA GLY A 102 -8.69 -18.62 -21.26
C GLY A 102 -7.99 -19.98 -21.13
N LYS A 103 -6.81 -20.03 -20.50
CA LYS A 103 -6.15 -21.28 -20.08
C LYS A 103 -6.72 -21.82 -18.78
N SER A 104 -7.15 -20.95 -17.87
CA SER A 104 -7.73 -21.38 -16.60
C SER A 104 -9.08 -22.04 -16.82
N SER A 105 -9.30 -23.14 -16.11
CA SER A 105 -10.62 -23.77 -15.95
C SER A 105 -11.31 -23.37 -14.65
N ASP A 106 -10.61 -22.61 -13.81
CA ASP A 106 -11.04 -22.16 -12.50
C ASP A 106 -11.07 -20.64 -12.51
N THR A 107 -12.20 -20.09 -12.94
CA THR A 107 -12.37 -18.65 -13.03
C THR A 107 -13.80 -18.27 -12.66
N GLN A 108 -13.94 -17.12 -12.01
CA GLN A 108 -15.21 -16.54 -11.62
C GLN A 108 -15.41 -15.18 -12.29
N ALA A 109 -16.67 -14.82 -12.54
CA ALA A 109 -17.01 -13.56 -13.21
C ALA A 109 -16.87 -12.33 -12.29
N HIS A 110 -16.64 -12.55 -11.00
CA HIS A 110 -16.66 -11.55 -9.95
C HIS A 110 -15.48 -11.78 -9.02
N THR A 111 -14.96 -10.70 -8.44
CA THR A 111 -14.00 -10.76 -7.33
C THR A 111 -14.73 -10.43 -6.02
N SER A 112 -14.18 -10.80 -4.87
CA SER A 112 -14.81 -10.63 -3.56
C SER A 112 -15.33 -9.20 -3.27
N PHE A 113 -14.69 -8.16 -3.81
CA PHE A 113 -15.04 -6.75 -3.54
C PHE A 113 -15.60 -5.99 -4.75
N GLU A 114 -16.15 -6.71 -5.74
CA GLU A 114 -16.68 -6.12 -6.97
C GLU A 114 -17.70 -5.00 -6.70
N ASP A 115 -18.66 -5.23 -5.80
CA ASP A 115 -19.70 -4.26 -5.47
C ASP A 115 -19.15 -2.93 -4.92
N THR A 116 -18.06 -3.01 -4.14
CA THR A 116 -17.38 -1.81 -3.63
C THR A 116 -16.72 -1.03 -4.77
N VAL A 117 -16.01 -1.72 -5.67
CA VAL A 117 -15.37 -1.10 -6.84
C VAL A 117 -16.41 -0.45 -7.75
N LYS A 118 -17.50 -1.16 -8.04
CA LYS A 118 -18.64 -0.65 -8.80
C LYS A 118 -19.26 0.58 -8.13
N GLY A 119 -19.43 0.54 -6.81
CA GLY A 119 -19.96 1.62 -5.98
C GLY A 119 -19.14 2.91 -6.03
N TYR A 120 -17.84 2.85 -6.34
CA TYR A 120 -17.02 4.05 -6.53
C TYR A 120 -17.46 4.90 -7.72
N ASN A 121 -18.17 4.33 -8.70
CA ASN A 121 -18.64 5.03 -9.90
C ASN A 121 -17.50 5.75 -10.65
N LYS A 122 -16.34 5.08 -10.77
CA LYS A 122 -15.11 5.61 -11.39
C LYS A 122 -14.73 4.95 -12.71
N GLY A 123 -15.71 4.36 -13.39
CA GLY A 123 -15.51 3.76 -14.72
C GLY A 123 -15.04 2.30 -14.72
N ALA A 124 -15.00 1.65 -13.55
CA ALA A 124 -14.92 0.19 -13.41
C ALA A 124 -16.26 -0.36 -12.91
N GLN A 125 -16.64 -1.54 -13.42
CA GLN A 125 -17.78 -2.31 -12.90
C GLN A 125 -17.35 -3.37 -11.88
N GLY A 126 -16.05 -3.55 -11.71
CA GLY A 126 -15.39 -4.60 -10.96
C GLY A 126 -13.89 -4.53 -11.24
N LEU A 127 -13.12 -5.41 -10.62
CA LEU A 127 -11.72 -5.60 -11.00
C LEU A 127 -11.66 -6.37 -12.34
N ASP A 128 -10.74 -5.95 -13.20
CA ASP A 128 -10.43 -6.60 -14.48
C ASP A 128 -9.05 -7.21 -14.35
N ALA A 129 -8.94 -8.53 -14.49
CA ALA A 129 -7.72 -9.29 -14.23
C ALA A 129 -6.53 -8.82 -15.07
N TYR A 130 -6.76 -8.23 -16.24
CA TYR A 130 -5.72 -7.71 -17.15
C TYR A 130 -5.35 -6.24 -16.90
N ILE A 131 -6.14 -5.51 -16.11
CA ILE A 131 -5.96 -4.07 -15.85
C ILE A 131 -5.62 -3.79 -14.39
N HIS A 132 -6.27 -4.45 -13.45
CA HIS A 132 -6.19 -4.12 -12.04
C HIS A 132 -5.20 -5.06 -11.37
N THR A 133 -4.08 -4.50 -10.88
CA THR A 133 -3.15 -5.26 -10.04
C THR A 133 -3.82 -5.51 -8.69
N TYR A 134 -4.25 -6.74 -8.47
CA TYR A 134 -4.74 -7.19 -7.18
C TYR A 134 -4.08 -8.49 -6.75
N VAL A 135 -4.16 -8.74 -5.45
CA VAL A 135 -3.66 -9.93 -4.76
C VAL A 135 -4.85 -10.60 -4.09
N VAL A 136 -4.88 -11.93 -4.17
CA VAL A 136 -5.81 -12.78 -3.44
C VAL A 136 -5.26 -12.96 -2.03
N PHE A 137 -6.00 -12.56 -1.03
CA PHE A 137 -5.51 -12.53 0.35
C PHE A 137 -6.64 -12.87 1.32
N GLY A 138 -6.36 -13.71 2.30
CA GLY A 138 -7.43 -14.32 3.10
C GLY A 138 -7.98 -15.59 2.46
N ASN A 139 -8.67 -16.37 3.28
CA ASN A 139 -9.25 -17.65 2.90
C ASN A 139 -10.65 -17.75 3.48
N VAL A 140 -11.63 -18.07 2.63
CA VAL A 140 -13.05 -18.19 2.97
C VAL A 140 -13.58 -19.54 2.51
N GLY A 141 -14.58 -20.05 3.23
CA GLY A 141 -15.13 -21.37 2.94
C GLY A 141 -15.90 -21.99 4.10
N SER A 142 -16.51 -23.14 3.83
CA SER A 142 -17.23 -23.97 4.81
C SER A 142 -16.86 -25.46 4.74
N ASN A 143 -16.06 -25.87 3.75
CA ASN A 143 -15.67 -27.25 3.51
C ASN A 143 -14.79 -27.78 4.64
N ALA A 144 -15.10 -29.00 5.10
CA ALA A 144 -14.37 -29.64 6.19
C ALA A 144 -12.91 -29.88 5.80
N GLY A 145 -11.98 -29.47 6.67
CA GLY A 145 -10.53 -29.60 6.44
C GLY A 145 -9.88 -28.38 5.80
N PHE A 146 -10.65 -27.37 5.41
CA PHE A 146 -10.13 -26.07 4.98
C PHE A 146 -9.91 -25.16 6.18
N VAL A 147 -8.82 -24.40 6.13
CA VAL A 147 -8.52 -23.36 7.11
C VAL A 147 -8.89 -22.03 6.50
N ASN A 148 -9.65 -21.23 7.25
CA ASN A 148 -10.02 -19.89 6.85
C ASN A 148 -9.20 -18.86 7.61
N TYR A 149 -8.98 -17.70 6.97
CA TYR A 149 -8.38 -16.54 7.60
C TYR A 149 -9.06 -15.28 7.05
N ASP A 150 -9.53 -14.42 7.94
CA ASP A 150 -10.15 -13.15 7.59
C ASP A 150 -9.18 -12.02 7.97
N PRO A 151 -8.50 -11.40 6.98
CA PRO A 151 -7.52 -10.34 7.22
C PRO A 151 -8.06 -9.12 7.98
N ARG A 152 -9.39 -8.89 7.97
CA ARG A 152 -10.03 -7.77 8.66
C ARG A 152 -9.87 -7.85 10.17
N LYS A 153 -9.74 -9.07 10.72
CA LYS A 153 -9.51 -9.29 12.16
C LYS A 153 -8.20 -8.69 12.64
N ASP A 154 -7.23 -8.57 11.75
CA ASP A 154 -5.89 -8.04 12.01
C ASP A 154 -5.66 -6.68 11.35
N GLY A 155 -6.73 -5.99 10.95
CA GLY A 155 -6.71 -4.59 10.54
C GLY A 155 -6.44 -4.34 9.06
N VAL A 156 -6.26 -5.38 8.24
CA VAL A 156 -6.24 -5.26 6.78
C VAL A 156 -7.66 -4.93 6.31
N ARG A 157 -7.80 -3.96 5.40
CA ARG A 157 -9.11 -3.49 4.91
C ARG A 157 -9.31 -3.94 3.47
N GLU A 158 -10.55 -4.26 3.12
CA GLU A 158 -10.97 -4.59 1.75
C GLU A 158 -10.48 -3.51 0.78
N LEU A 159 -9.93 -3.93 -0.37
CA LEU A 159 -9.27 -3.04 -1.35
C LEU A 159 -8.08 -2.25 -0.78
N GLY A 160 -7.58 -2.61 0.40
CA GLY A 160 -6.37 -2.05 1.00
C GLY A 160 -5.13 -2.41 0.19
N LEU A 161 -4.13 -1.53 0.22
CA LEU A 161 -2.92 -1.68 -0.57
C LEU A 161 -2.10 -2.90 -0.10
N ILE A 162 -1.60 -3.66 -1.06
CA ILE A 162 -0.64 -4.75 -0.87
C ILE A 162 0.60 -4.43 -1.71
N ALA A 163 1.78 -4.50 -1.11
CA ALA A 163 3.04 -4.50 -1.87
C ALA A 163 3.47 -5.94 -2.13
N ALA A 164 3.67 -6.29 -3.40
CA ALA A 164 4.21 -7.57 -3.82
C ALA A 164 5.68 -7.38 -4.23
N VAL A 165 6.60 -8.04 -3.52
CA VAL A 165 8.02 -8.14 -3.90
C VAL A 165 8.20 -9.44 -4.66
N CYS A 166 8.43 -9.34 -5.97
CA CYS A 166 8.59 -10.47 -6.87
C CYS A 166 10.00 -11.10 -6.71
N GLY A 167 10.13 -12.38 -7.05
CA GLY A 167 11.40 -13.12 -6.99
C GLY A 167 12.55 -12.55 -7.83
N ASN A 168 12.23 -11.71 -8.83
CA ASN A 168 13.21 -11.05 -9.69
C ASN A 168 13.77 -9.73 -9.12
N GLY A 169 13.47 -9.40 -7.86
CA GLY A 169 13.95 -8.18 -7.21
C GLY A 169 13.21 -6.91 -7.65
N LYS A 170 11.97 -7.05 -8.12
CA LYS A 170 11.05 -5.94 -8.40
C LYS A 170 9.91 -5.92 -7.41
N MET A 171 9.29 -4.75 -7.25
CA MET A 171 8.13 -4.57 -6.39
C MET A 171 7.02 -3.85 -7.15
N PHE A 172 5.78 -4.25 -6.92
CA PHE A 172 4.60 -3.58 -7.46
C PHE A 172 3.52 -3.45 -6.40
N TYR A 173 2.71 -2.41 -6.52
CA TYR A 173 1.53 -2.24 -5.67
C TYR A 173 0.30 -2.84 -6.32
N GLY A 174 -0.54 -3.46 -5.50
CA GLY A 174 -1.88 -3.86 -5.85
C GLY A 174 -2.84 -3.58 -4.70
N VAL A 175 -4.07 -4.00 -4.86
CA VAL A 175 -5.06 -4.01 -3.77
C VAL A 175 -5.35 -5.45 -3.34
N TRP A 176 -5.78 -5.63 -2.10
CA TRP A 176 -6.48 -6.85 -1.71
C TRP A 176 -7.81 -6.89 -2.49
N GLY A 177 -7.85 -7.69 -3.56
CA GLY A 177 -8.96 -7.70 -4.51
C GLY A 177 -9.88 -8.91 -4.37
N ASP A 178 -9.34 -10.02 -3.89
CA ASP A 178 -10.07 -11.27 -3.77
C ASP A 178 -9.64 -12.11 -2.56
N GLU A 179 -10.37 -13.20 -2.30
CA GLU A 179 -10.14 -14.16 -1.22
C GLU A 179 -10.08 -15.58 -1.79
N ASN A 180 -9.17 -16.41 -1.29
CA ASN A 180 -9.09 -17.81 -1.73
C ASN A 180 -10.30 -18.59 -1.19
N GLY A 181 -11.03 -19.24 -2.09
CA GLY A 181 -12.16 -20.11 -1.76
C GLY A 181 -11.76 -21.49 -1.22
N ASP A 182 -12.76 -22.36 -1.14
CA ASP A 182 -12.63 -23.77 -0.71
C ASP A 182 -13.09 -24.78 -1.77
N ASP A 183 -13.08 -24.37 -3.04
CA ASP A 183 -13.43 -25.13 -4.24
C ASP A 183 -12.28 -25.99 -4.79
N GLY A 184 -11.04 -25.62 -4.48
CA GLY A 184 -9.86 -26.44 -4.72
C GLY A 184 -9.75 -27.68 -3.81
N PRO A 185 -8.64 -28.42 -3.86
CA PRO A 185 -8.40 -29.57 -2.98
C PRO A 185 -7.77 -29.17 -1.62
N ARG A 186 -7.30 -27.93 -1.47
CA ARG A 186 -6.54 -27.42 -0.31
C ARG A 186 -6.80 -25.93 -0.05
N ALA A 187 -6.59 -25.49 1.19
CA ALA A 187 -6.55 -24.07 1.54
C ALA A 187 -5.19 -23.48 1.14
N VAL A 188 -5.14 -22.88 -0.05
CA VAL A 188 -3.92 -22.34 -0.66
C VAL A 188 -3.72 -20.86 -0.36
N ILE A 189 -2.54 -20.34 -0.63
CA ILE A 189 -2.16 -18.92 -0.58
C ILE A 189 -1.26 -18.61 -1.77
N GLY A 190 -0.96 -17.32 -1.99
CA GLY A 190 0.11 -16.93 -2.93
C GLY A 190 -0.40 -16.65 -4.33
N GLU A 191 -1.60 -16.10 -4.47
CA GLU A 191 -2.23 -15.87 -5.76
C GLU A 191 -2.42 -14.38 -6.03
N ALA A 192 -2.30 -13.98 -7.30
CA ALA A 192 -2.48 -12.60 -7.72
C ALA A 192 -3.02 -12.52 -9.15
N SER A 193 -3.66 -11.40 -9.47
CA SER A 193 -4.16 -11.11 -10.82
C SER A 193 -3.12 -11.34 -11.92
N ILE A 194 -3.56 -11.81 -13.09
CA ILE A 194 -2.67 -11.97 -14.25
C ILE A 194 -1.95 -10.66 -14.62
N SER A 195 -2.55 -9.49 -14.35
CA SER A 195 -1.90 -8.19 -14.55
C SER A 195 -0.70 -7.98 -13.62
N MET A 196 -0.82 -8.30 -12.33
CA MET A 196 0.28 -8.25 -11.36
C MET A 196 1.41 -9.19 -11.78
N ALA A 197 1.09 -10.45 -12.09
CA ALA A 197 2.08 -11.43 -12.51
C ALA A 197 2.76 -11.04 -13.83
N THR A 198 2.02 -10.41 -14.75
CA THR A 198 2.58 -9.88 -16.00
C THR A 198 3.58 -8.76 -15.73
N LEU A 199 3.35 -7.90 -14.73
CA LEU A 199 4.32 -6.87 -14.33
C LEU A 199 5.56 -7.48 -13.67
N CYS A 200 5.39 -8.49 -12.81
CA CYS A 200 6.52 -9.19 -12.19
C CYS A 200 7.37 -9.93 -13.22
N TYR A 201 6.78 -10.81 -14.04
CA TYR A 201 7.52 -11.84 -14.77
C TYR A 201 7.44 -11.72 -16.29
N GLY A 202 6.62 -10.78 -16.79
CA GLY A 202 6.44 -10.56 -18.20
C GLY A 202 5.41 -11.48 -18.84
N LYS A 203 4.83 -10.99 -19.94
CA LYS A 203 3.68 -11.63 -20.61
C LYS A 203 3.94 -13.05 -21.10
N SER A 204 5.17 -13.38 -21.52
CA SER A 204 5.51 -14.70 -22.06
C SER A 204 5.71 -15.77 -20.99
N ALA A 205 5.83 -15.38 -19.72
CA ALA A 205 6.07 -16.30 -18.61
C ALA A 205 4.80 -16.72 -17.88
N VAL A 206 3.69 -15.99 -18.07
CA VAL A 206 2.47 -16.19 -17.28
C VAL A 206 1.21 -16.31 -18.13
N ASP A 207 0.33 -17.24 -17.77
CA ASP A 207 -1.03 -17.40 -18.29
C ASP A 207 -1.97 -17.93 -17.20
N GLY A 208 -3.25 -18.15 -17.49
CA GLY A 208 -4.23 -18.54 -16.47
C GLY A 208 -3.92 -19.84 -15.71
N ASN A 209 -2.98 -20.68 -16.15
CA ASN A 209 -2.53 -21.87 -15.42
C ASN A 209 -1.03 -21.86 -15.10
N THR A 210 -0.32 -20.81 -15.51
CA THR A 210 1.14 -20.73 -15.41
C THR A 210 1.49 -19.47 -14.65
N GLY A 211 1.82 -19.63 -13.38
CA GLY A 211 2.32 -18.57 -12.51
C GLY A 211 3.84 -18.61 -12.35
N HIS A 212 4.31 -18.13 -11.21
CA HIS A 212 5.70 -18.22 -10.76
C HIS A 212 5.78 -19.21 -9.61
N ASP A 213 6.53 -20.30 -9.79
CA ASP A 213 6.53 -21.45 -8.88
C ASP A 213 7.46 -21.30 -7.68
N GLU A 214 8.47 -20.44 -7.78
CA GLU A 214 9.45 -20.28 -6.73
C GLU A 214 8.85 -19.58 -5.50
N ALA A 215 9.11 -20.16 -4.33
CA ALA A 215 8.63 -19.70 -3.02
C ALA A 215 9.43 -18.48 -2.50
N ASP A 216 9.48 -17.41 -3.30
CA ASP A 216 10.30 -16.22 -3.07
C ASP A 216 9.56 -14.88 -3.21
N VAL A 217 8.22 -14.91 -3.28
CA VAL A 217 7.34 -13.74 -3.38
C VAL A 217 6.86 -13.30 -2.01
N LEU A 218 7.13 -12.04 -1.65
CA LEU A 218 6.63 -11.46 -0.40
C LEU A 218 5.43 -10.56 -0.68
N TYR A 219 4.30 -10.88 -0.05
CA TYR A 219 3.13 -10.02 0.00
C TYR A 219 3.07 -9.29 1.34
N LEU A 220 3.01 -7.97 1.31
CA LEU A 220 2.87 -7.09 2.48
C LEU A 220 1.51 -6.40 2.42
N ALA A 221 0.53 -6.94 3.15
CA ALA A 221 -0.79 -6.37 3.25
C ALA A 221 -0.83 -5.28 4.33
N PHE A 222 -1.04 -4.03 3.91
CA PHE A 222 -1.06 -2.90 4.84
C PHE A 222 -2.37 -2.83 5.62
N THR A 223 -2.22 -2.62 6.92
CA THR A 223 -3.33 -2.44 7.85
C THR A 223 -3.71 -0.96 7.97
N GLY A 224 -4.92 -0.71 8.46
CA GLY A 224 -5.42 0.65 8.71
C GLY A 224 -6.31 1.18 7.60
N ALA A 225 -7.16 2.15 7.94
CA ALA A 225 -8.07 2.77 6.99
C ALA A 225 -7.33 3.60 5.93
N ASP A 226 -6.18 4.14 6.30
CA ASP A 226 -5.31 4.92 5.43
C ASP A 226 -4.49 4.07 4.47
N ALA A 227 -4.61 2.73 4.52
CA ALA A 227 -4.10 1.82 3.50
C ALA A 227 -5.08 1.63 2.32
N VAL A 228 -6.32 2.11 2.44
CA VAL A 228 -7.35 1.96 1.40
C VAL A 228 -7.28 3.16 0.45
N PRO A 229 -7.03 2.97 -0.86
CA PRO A 229 -7.04 4.07 -1.83
C PRO A 229 -8.40 4.78 -1.92
N GLY A 230 -9.48 4.02 -1.71
CA GLY A 230 -10.85 4.51 -1.84
C GLY A 230 -11.17 4.98 -3.26
N ALA A 231 -12.34 5.62 -3.44
CA ALA A 231 -12.83 6.01 -4.75
C ALA A 231 -11.89 6.96 -5.53
N ASN A 232 -11.10 7.79 -4.84
CA ASN A 232 -10.29 8.83 -5.48
C ASN A 232 -8.78 8.58 -5.41
N GLY A 233 -8.33 7.55 -4.69
CA GLY A 233 -6.90 7.26 -4.52
C GLY A 233 -6.34 6.23 -5.50
N ALA A 234 -7.15 5.70 -6.42
CA ALA A 234 -6.70 4.80 -7.47
C ALA A 234 -7.42 5.10 -8.79
N SER A 235 -6.76 4.80 -9.91
CA SER A 235 -7.31 4.93 -11.26
C SER A 235 -8.18 3.72 -11.61
N TRP A 236 -9.30 3.52 -10.91
CA TRP A 236 -10.23 2.40 -11.15
C TRP A 236 -10.68 2.30 -12.61
N GLY A 237 -10.80 3.41 -13.33
CA GLY A 237 -11.13 3.42 -14.76
C GLY A 237 -9.95 3.19 -15.73
N ALA A 238 -8.79 2.76 -15.23
CA ALA A 238 -7.57 2.54 -16.01
C ALA A 238 -7.81 1.60 -17.21
N LYS A 239 -6.90 1.66 -18.19
CA LYS A 239 -7.00 0.88 -19.44
C LYS A 239 -5.94 -0.20 -19.56
N ASN A 240 -4.99 -0.25 -18.63
CA ASN A 240 -3.92 -1.22 -18.59
C ASN A 240 -3.34 -1.32 -17.16
N ALA A 241 -2.63 -2.43 -16.91
CA ALA A 241 -1.96 -2.73 -15.65
C ALA A 241 -1.02 -1.63 -15.15
N VAL A 242 -0.27 -1.03 -16.07
CA VAL A 242 0.76 -0.03 -15.72
C VAL A 242 0.13 1.25 -15.18
N ASP A 243 -0.95 1.73 -15.80
CA ASP A 243 -1.65 2.94 -15.35
C ASP A 243 -2.34 2.73 -13.99
N PHE A 244 -2.91 1.55 -13.77
CA PHE A 244 -3.52 1.22 -12.48
C PHE A 244 -2.46 1.09 -11.38
N GLU A 245 -1.39 0.31 -11.59
CA GLU A 245 -0.29 0.16 -10.63
C GLU A 245 0.32 1.51 -10.27
N ASN A 246 0.60 2.35 -11.28
CA ASN A 246 1.21 3.66 -11.07
C ASN A 246 0.32 4.57 -10.22
N SER A 247 -1.01 4.45 -10.35
CA SER A 247 -1.95 5.26 -9.57
C SER A 247 -1.88 4.96 -8.07
N LEU A 248 -1.45 3.75 -7.69
CA LEU A 248 -1.26 3.34 -6.30
C LEU A 248 0.07 3.83 -5.71
N GLY A 249 1.00 4.28 -6.55
CA GLY A 249 2.39 4.59 -6.18
C GLY A 249 2.53 5.57 -5.02
N ALA A 250 1.80 6.69 -5.04
CA ALA A 250 1.89 7.69 -3.98
C ALA A 250 1.46 7.15 -2.61
N LEU A 251 0.39 6.35 -2.58
CA LEU A 251 -0.09 5.72 -1.37
C LEU A 251 0.87 4.62 -0.90
N GLY A 252 1.29 3.74 -1.81
CA GLY A 252 2.22 2.65 -1.52
C GLY A 252 3.54 3.16 -0.98
N ASP A 253 4.13 4.19 -1.60
CA ASP A 253 5.41 4.78 -1.17
C ASP A 253 5.29 5.45 0.21
N LYS A 254 4.11 5.99 0.55
CA LYS A 254 3.82 6.50 1.90
C LYS A 254 3.77 5.36 2.93
N LEU A 255 3.14 4.25 2.59
CA LEU A 255 2.94 3.10 3.48
C LEU A 255 4.26 2.34 3.72
N VAL A 256 5.02 2.08 2.65
CA VAL A 256 6.32 1.41 2.70
C VAL A 256 7.30 2.13 3.62
N LYS A 257 7.29 3.46 3.67
CA LYS A 257 8.17 4.24 4.57
C LYS A 257 7.96 3.93 6.05
N ARG A 258 6.81 3.41 6.47
CA ARG A 258 6.52 3.04 7.87
C ARG A 258 7.33 1.84 8.34
N LEU A 259 7.66 0.94 7.40
CA LEU A 259 8.37 -0.32 7.66
C LEU A 259 9.88 -0.14 7.87
N ALA A 260 10.35 1.10 8.02
CA ALA A 260 11.76 1.43 8.26
C ALA A 260 12.15 1.45 9.76
N GLY A 261 11.25 1.07 10.68
CA GLY A 261 11.43 1.18 12.13
C GLY A 261 12.05 -0.03 12.84
N GLY A 262 12.20 -1.19 12.19
CA GLY A 262 12.56 -2.47 12.82
C GLY A 262 14.05 -2.70 13.10
N GLY A 263 14.76 -1.72 13.67
CA GLY A 263 16.21 -1.75 13.87
C GLY A 263 16.69 -1.64 15.31
N ALA A 264 15.98 -2.15 16.32
CA ALA A 264 16.55 -2.44 17.64
C ALA A 264 15.62 -3.33 18.48
N THR A 265 16.03 -4.59 18.67
CA THR A 265 15.65 -5.35 19.86
C THR A 265 16.25 -4.63 21.08
N PRO A 266 15.46 -4.17 22.08
CA PRO A 266 16.03 -3.84 23.38
C PRO A 266 16.31 -5.17 24.07
N THR A 267 17.54 -5.65 23.96
CA THR A 267 18.04 -6.73 24.81
C THR A 267 18.03 -6.22 26.24
N THR A 268 17.13 -6.80 27.03
CA THR A 268 17.07 -6.69 28.48
C THR A 268 18.44 -7.00 29.09
N THR A 269 19.16 -5.97 29.49
CA THR A 269 20.25 -6.10 30.48
C THR A 269 19.79 -5.37 31.73
N LEU A 270 19.40 -6.16 32.73
CA LEU A 270 19.37 -5.71 34.10
C LEU A 270 20.80 -5.37 34.50
N GLU A 271 21.06 -4.10 34.83
CA GLU A 271 21.99 -3.75 35.90
C GLU A 271 21.72 -2.32 36.41
N THR A 272 21.09 -2.29 37.58
CA THR A 272 21.37 -1.43 38.75
C THR A 272 21.42 0.09 38.59
N SER A 273 20.27 0.70 38.93
CA SER A 273 20.13 1.76 39.94
C SER A 273 21.03 3.00 39.86
N THR A 274 20.44 4.14 39.48
CA THR A 274 20.41 5.31 40.37
C THR A 274 19.26 6.25 40.04
N THR A 275 18.55 6.59 41.10
CA THR A 275 17.41 7.50 41.25
C THR A 275 17.56 8.86 40.56
N SER A 276 16.49 9.31 39.88
CA SER A 276 16.02 10.70 39.96
C SER A 276 14.53 10.79 39.60
N LYS A 277 13.84 11.53 40.45
CA LYS A 277 12.40 11.60 40.71
C LYS A 277 11.69 12.64 39.83
N ALA A 278 10.38 12.45 39.70
CA ALA A 278 9.29 13.44 39.47
C ALA A 278 8.64 13.34 38.08
N THR A 279 7.31 13.42 37.89
CA THR A 279 6.11 13.41 38.75
C THR A 279 4.95 13.21 37.77
N THR A 280 3.99 12.35 38.10
CA THR A 280 2.72 12.19 37.39
C THR A 280 1.75 13.31 37.76
N THR A 281 1.11 13.95 36.78
CA THR A 281 -0.21 14.59 36.96
C THR A 281 -1.05 14.47 35.68
N THR A 282 -2.23 13.89 35.85
CA THR A 282 -3.33 13.75 34.90
C THR A 282 -4.27 14.97 34.94
N ALA A 283 -4.76 15.45 33.78
CA ALA A 283 -6.14 15.90 33.51
C ALA A 283 -6.33 16.53 32.10
N SER A 284 -7.57 16.41 31.59
CA SER A 284 -8.11 16.56 30.21
C SER A 284 -8.29 17.98 29.60
N PRO A 285 -8.65 18.11 28.29
CA PRO A 285 -8.60 19.33 27.41
C PRO A 285 -9.96 20.11 27.41
N PRO A 286 -10.20 21.23 26.66
CA PRO A 286 -9.59 21.66 25.38
C PRO A 286 -9.29 23.16 25.17
N GLY A 287 -8.19 23.43 24.48
CA GLY A 287 -7.87 24.70 23.85
C GLY A 287 -6.67 24.45 22.96
N ALA A 288 -6.82 24.63 21.64
CA ALA A 288 -5.85 24.19 20.63
C ALA A 288 -4.46 24.83 20.87
N THR A 289 -3.62 24.09 21.57
CA THR A 289 -2.19 24.35 21.73
C THR A 289 -1.51 24.08 20.41
N CYS A 290 -0.41 24.78 20.13
CA CYS A 290 0.57 24.43 19.10
C CYS A 290 0.94 22.95 19.22
N GLN A 291 0.13 22.06 18.62
CA GLN A 291 0.20 20.64 18.87
C GLN A 291 1.44 20.13 18.15
N ALA A 292 2.19 19.26 18.82
CA ALA A 292 3.30 18.58 18.16
C ALA A 292 2.76 17.88 16.91
N CYS A 293 3.39 18.17 15.78
CA CYS A 293 2.92 17.68 14.51
C CYS A 293 3.14 16.17 14.42
N THR A 294 2.10 15.46 14.01
CA THR A 294 2.10 14.04 13.73
C THR A 294 2.82 13.72 12.42
N TRP A 295 2.93 14.70 11.51
CA TRP A 295 3.66 14.61 10.24
C TRP A 295 4.70 15.73 10.09
N THR A 296 5.98 15.35 10.14
CA THR A 296 7.12 16.23 9.85
C THR A 296 7.02 16.86 8.46
N GLY A 297 7.08 18.19 8.38
CA GLY A 297 7.03 18.94 7.13
C GLY A 297 5.63 19.38 6.69
N HIS A 298 4.60 19.10 7.49
CA HIS A 298 3.19 19.48 7.24
C HIS A 298 2.61 20.27 8.43
N CYS A 299 3.51 20.76 9.27
CA CYS A 299 3.24 21.51 10.49
C CYS A 299 2.81 22.96 10.21
N ALA A 300 2.39 23.68 11.25
CA ALA A 300 2.14 25.11 11.15
C ALA A 300 3.39 25.83 10.58
N GLY A 301 3.20 26.55 9.47
CA GLY A 301 4.25 27.24 8.71
C GLY A 301 4.90 26.41 7.58
N ALA A 302 4.61 25.11 7.48
CA ALA A 302 5.08 24.29 6.37
C ALA A 302 4.44 24.67 5.04
N ALA A 303 5.13 24.42 3.93
CA ALA A 303 4.60 24.68 2.60
C ALA A 303 3.45 23.72 2.26
N CYS A 304 2.42 24.22 1.59
CA CYS A 304 1.25 23.45 1.18
C CYS A 304 0.70 23.95 -0.16
N ALA A 305 0.02 23.06 -0.90
CA ALA A 305 -0.71 23.41 -2.11
C ALA A 305 -2.24 23.37 -1.88
N SER A 306 -2.69 22.53 -0.94
CA SER A 306 -4.07 22.26 -0.61
C SER A 306 -4.24 22.02 0.89
N GLY A 307 -5.49 22.02 1.38
CA GLY A 307 -5.78 21.79 2.80
C GLY A 307 -5.29 20.45 3.35
N ASP A 308 -5.16 19.43 2.50
CA ASP A 308 -4.75 18.07 2.89
C ASP A 308 -3.23 17.94 3.08
N ASP A 309 -2.46 18.95 2.69
CA ASP A 309 -1.02 19.03 2.93
C ASP A 309 -0.70 19.50 4.36
N CYS A 310 -1.70 19.68 5.21
CA CYS A 310 -1.55 20.27 6.54
C CYS A 310 -1.99 19.31 7.64
N ASP A 311 -1.17 19.22 8.68
CA ASP A 311 -1.33 18.27 9.78
C ASP A 311 -2.51 18.64 10.69
N GLY A 312 -3.27 17.64 11.11
CA GLY A 312 -4.43 17.78 11.97
C GLY A 312 -5.53 18.63 11.33
N ASN A 313 -5.88 19.75 11.99
CA ASN A 313 -6.95 20.65 11.57
C ASN A 313 -6.42 21.94 10.92
N LEU A 314 -5.16 21.95 10.50
CA LEU A 314 -4.54 23.11 9.85
C LEU A 314 -5.07 23.27 8.42
N VAL A 315 -5.25 24.51 7.97
CA VAL A 315 -5.71 24.83 6.62
C VAL A 315 -4.57 25.47 5.84
N CYS A 316 -4.42 25.08 4.57
CA CYS A 316 -3.46 25.72 3.68
C CYS A 316 -3.92 27.12 3.27
N THR A 317 -3.19 28.13 3.72
CA THR A 317 -3.49 29.54 3.44
C THR A 317 -2.22 30.23 2.97
N GLY A 318 -2.25 30.88 1.81
CA GLY A 318 -1.08 31.56 1.24
C GLY A 318 0.11 30.61 0.97
N GLY A 319 -0.17 29.33 0.67
CA GLY A 319 0.85 28.32 0.44
C GLY A 319 1.56 27.82 1.69
N LYS A 320 1.05 28.16 2.90
CA LYS A 320 1.55 27.64 4.18
C LYS A 320 0.44 27.08 5.07
N CYS A 321 0.73 26.01 5.79
CA CYS A 321 -0.20 25.40 6.74
C CYS A 321 -0.43 26.29 7.95
N GLY A 322 -1.67 26.70 8.19
CA GLY A 322 -1.98 27.72 9.19
C GLY A 322 -1.40 29.09 8.86
N GLY A 323 -1.22 29.39 7.56
CA GLY A 323 -0.70 30.67 7.07
C GLY A 323 -1.55 31.87 7.47
N CYS A 324 -0.96 33.06 7.38
CA CYS A 324 -1.52 34.31 7.90
C CYS A 324 -1.15 35.50 7.01
N THR A 325 -1.75 36.67 7.27
CA THR A 325 -1.51 37.88 6.47
C THR A 325 -0.13 38.50 6.65
N TRP A 326 0.55 38.23 7.77
CA TRP A 326 1.89 38.77 8.06
C TRP A 326 2.92 37.66 8.29
N GLU A 327 3.80 37.48 7.30
CA GLU A 327 4.84 36.45 7.33
C GLU A 327 5.75 36.57 8.58
N GLY A 328 5.95 35.45 9.28
CA GLY A 328 6.72 35.40 10.53
C GLY A 328 5.88 35.56 11.80
N HIS A 329 4.59 35.94 11.68
CA HIS A 329 3.68 36.21 12.81
C HIS A 329 2.43 35.30 12.80
N CYS A 330 2.53 34.15 12.13
CA CYS A 330 1.43 33.19 11.96
C CYS A 330 1.24 32.26 13.17
N LEU A 331 0.28 31.35 13.09
CA LEU A 331 0.04 30.34 14.11
C LEU A 331 1.33 29.59 14.48
N CYS A 332 1.65 29.53 15.78
CA CYS A 332 2.89 28.98 16.35
C CYS A 332 4.19 29.81 16.15
N ALA A 333 4.12 31.00 15.56
CA ALA A 333 5.23 31.96 15.55
C ALA A 333 5.57 32.42 16.98
N ALA A 334 6.82 32.84 17.20
CA ALA A 334 7.23 33.43 18.48
C ALA A 334 6.65 34.85 18.62
N CYS A 335 6.20 35.20 19.83
CA CYS A 335 5.64 36.53 20.14
C CYS A 335 6.02 36.94 21.56
N SER A 336 6.04 38.25 21.82
CA SER A 336 6.32 38.82 23.15
C SER A 336 5.16 39.63 23.71
N THR A 337 4.35 40.23 22.83
CA THR A 337 3.24 41.12 23.14
C THR A 337 1.99 40.74 22.33
N GLY A 338 0.83 41.29 22.70
CA GLY A 338 -0.44 40.98 22.04
C GLY A 338 -0.49 41.33 20.56
N ASP A 339 0.32 42.30 20.11
CA ASP A 339 0.32 42.83 18.74
C ASP A 339 1.37 42.15 17.84
N ASP A 340 2.10 41.15 18.36
CA ASP A 340 3.13 40.41 17.61
C ASP A 340 2.54 39.26 16.78
N CYS A 341 1.22 39.18 16.63
CA CYS A 341 0.52 38.09 15.96
C CYS A 341 -0.37 38.61 14.84
N ALA A 342 -0.36 37.92 13.71
CA ALA A 342 -1.14 38.26 12.53
C ALA A 342 -2.63 37.91 12.71
N ASP A 343 -3.49 38.60 11.95
CA ASP A 343 -4.93 38.32 11.88
C ASP A 343 -5.63 38.40 13.25
N ASP A 344 -6.42 37.39 13.59
CA ASP A 344 -7.16 37.26 14.86
C ASP A 344 -6.37 36.47 15.93
N LEU A 345 -5.08 36.23 15.70
CA LEU A 345 -4.22 35.49 16.61
C LEU A 345 -3.78 36.35 17.79
N VAL A 346 -3.63 35.72 18.95
CA VAL A 346 -3.17 36.34 20.20
C VAL A 346 -1.91 35.64 20.71
N CYS A 347 -1.02 36.41 21.32
CA CYS A 347 0.17 35.89 21.95
C CYS A 347 -0.16 35.18 23.27
N LYS A 348 -0.08 33.84 23.29
CA LYS A 348 -0.23 33.03 24.50
C LYS A 348 1.03 32.21 24.74
N SER A 349 1.58 32.30 25.95
CA SER A 349 2.78 31.54 26.34
C SER A 349 3.97 31.73 25.38
N GLY A 350 4.15 32.95 24.85
CA GLY A 350 5.22 33.28 23.91
C GLY A 350 5.02 32.77 22.49
N LYS A 351 3.82 32.30 22.14
CA LYS A 351 3.45 31.81 20.81
C LYS A 351 2.12 32.39 20.31
N CYS A 352 2.06 32.70 19.00
CA CYS A 352 0.81 33.11 18.37
C CYS A 352 -0.16 31.93 18.29
N SER A 353 -1.39 32.15 18.77
CA SER A 353 -2.43 31.12 18.92
C SER A 353 -3.80 31.74 18.67
N LYS A 354 -4.81 30.92 18.35
CA LYS A 354 -6.19 31.42 18.27
C LYS A 354 -6.66 31.84 19.68
N ALA A 355 -7.44 32.93 19.74
CA ALA A 355 -8.04 33.44 20.97
C ALA A 355 -8.85 32.36 21.71
#